data_AF-A0A0N4XMJ2-F1
#
_entry.id   AF-A0A0N4XMJ2-F1
#
_cell.length_a   1.000
_cell.length_b   1.000
_cell.length_c   1.000
_cell.angle_alpha   90.00
_cell.angle_beta   90.00
_cell.angle_gamma   90.00
#
_symmetry.space_group_name_H-M   'P 1'
#
loop_
_entity.id
_entity.type
_entity.pdbx_description
1 polymer ?
#
loop_
_entity_poly.entity_id
_entity_poly.type
_entity_poly.pdbx_seq_one_letter_code
_entity_poly.pdbx_strand_id
1 'polypeptide(L)'
;MNKWLMIQTTCFIAVCENLVNRLRRKFFKAILHQDIAWFDTNNSGELATKLFDNLERFKEGTGDKIGLTIQYIAQSLGGFAIAFVFSWKLTLIMMSLTPFMIVCGSFMAKRAALVTKEEAKKYAEAGKIAEEALTSMKTVIAFNGQQYECERWGIVPFLCFSQELLNLVNNKEERKYCCCKLTWIVWSRLRVFA
;
A
#
# COMPACT_ATOMS: atom_id res chain seq x y z
N MET A 1 12.56 17.18 -26.15
CA MET A 1 12.82 17.41 -24.72
C MET A 1 12.74 16.15 -23.84
N ASN A 2 12.34 14.97 -24.37
CA ASN A 2 12.04 13.78 -23.54
C ASN A 2 13.00 12.58 -23.78
N LYS A 3 14.10 12.77 -24.51
CA LYS A 3 14.99 11.67 -24.92
C LYS A 3 15.80 11.10 -23.75
N TRP A 4 16.26 11.96 -22.84
CA TRP A 4 17.06 11.57 -21.67
C TRP A 4 16.30 10.66 -20.69
N LEU A 5 15.02 10.96 -20.46
CA LEU A 5 14.16 10.11 -19.61
C LEU A 5 13.96 8.72 -20.23
N MET A 6 13.75 8.65 -21.54
CA MET A 6 13.61 7.37 -22.23
C MET A 6 14.90 6.54 -22.17
N ILE A 7 16.07 7.17 -22.27
CA ILE A 7 17.37 6.49 -22.15
C ILE A 7 17.56 5.94 -20.73
N GLN A 8 17.26 6.73 -19.71
CA GLN A 8 17.37 6.30 -18.31
C GLN A 8 16.46 5.10 -18.02
N THR A 9 15.16 5.21 -18.33
CA THR A 9 14.19 4.15 -18.02
C THR A 9 14.46 2.86 -18.78
N THR A 10 14.83 2.94 -20.06
CA THR A 10 15.18 1.74 -20.86
C THR A 10 16.44 1.05 -20.34
N CYS A 11 17.45 1.80 -19.90
CA CYS A 11 18.65 1.25 -19.28
C CYS A 11 18.33 0.46 -18.00
N PHE A 12 17.53 1.04 -17.09
CA PHE A 12 17.14 0.36 -15.85
C PHE A 12 16.28 -0.89 -16.11
N ILE A 13 15.34 -0.83 -17.04
CA ILE A 13 14.52 -2.00 -17.42
C ILE A 13 15.39 -3.12 -17.99
N ALA A 14 16.36 -2.79 -18.85
CA ALA A 14 17.29 -3.77 -19.41
C ALA A 14 18.15 -4.45 -18.33
N VAL A 15 18.64 -3.68 -17.35
CA VAL A 15 19.38 -4.23 -16.20
C VAL A 15 18.49 -5.13 -15.35
N CYS A 16 17.25 -4.73 -15.09
CA CYS A 16 16.29 -5.50 -14.30
C CYS A 16 15.98 -6.85 -14.95
N GLU A 17 15.74 -6.89 -16.26
CA GLU A 17 15.46 -8.13 -16.98
C GLU A 17 16.64 -9.12 -16.90
N ASN A 18 17.87 -8.60 -17.05
CA ASN A 18 19.08 -9.40 -16.88
C ASN A 18 19.24 -9.92 -15.45
N LEU A 19 18.91 -9.11 -14.44
CA LEU A 19 18.97 -9.49 -13.04
C LEU A 19 17.94 -10.57 -12.69
N VAL A 20 16.70 -10.42 -13.16
CA VAL A 20 15.61 -11.41 -13.00
C VAL A 20 16.00 -12.74 -13.64
N ASN A 21 16.56 -12.73 -14.86
CA ASN A 21 17.04 -13.94 -15.52
C ASN A 21 18.17 -14.63 -14.73
N ARG A 22 19.12 -13.86 -14.18
CA ARG A 22 20.17 -14.41 -13.30
C ARG A 22 19.59 -15.01 -12.01
N LEU A 23 18.63 -14.32 -11.40
CA LEU A 23 17.97 -14.79 -10.17
C LEU A 23 17.19 -16.08 -10.41
N ARG A 24 16.43 -16.17 -11.51
CA ARG A 24 15.71 -17.38 -11.92
C ARG A 24 16.65 -18.58 -12.08
N ARG A 25 17.80 -18.40 -12.75
CA ARG A 25 18.81 -19.47 -12.92
C ARG A 25 19.44 -19.90 -11.59
N LYS A 26 19.82 -18.93 -10.74
CA LYS A 26 20.41 -19.22 -9.42
C LYS A 26 19.43 -19.95 -8.51
N PHE A 27 18.16 -19.50 -8.50
CA PHE A 27 17.12 -20.12 -7.68
C PHE A 27 16.81 -21.54 -8.15
N PHE A 28 16.68 -21.76 -9.46
CA PHE A 28 16.50 -23.10 -10.01
C PHE A 28 17.68 -24.03 -9.66
N LYS A 29 18.92 -23.52 -9.77
CA LYS A 29 20.11 -24.26 -9.34
C LYS A 29 20.09 -24.59 -7.84
N ALA A 30 19.63 -23.67 -6.99
CA ALA A 30 19.53 -23.89 -5.55
C ALA A 30 18.48 -24.96 -5.21
N ILE A 31 17.31 -24.94 -5.85
CA ILE A 31 16.27 -25.96 -5.66
C ILE A 31 16.80 -27.36 -6.01
N LEU A 32 17.55 -27.51 -7.10
CA LEU A 32 18.09 -28.81 -7.51
C LEU A 32 19.12 -29.39 -6.53
N HIS A 33 19.73 -28.58 -5.65
CA HIS A 33 20.68 -29.05 -4.63
C HIS A 33 20.02 -29.28 -3.26
N GLN A 34 18.70 -29.17 -3.18
CA GLN A 34 17.96 -29.31 -1.93
C GLN A 34 17.65 -30.78 -1.62
N ASP A 35 17.64 -31.15 -0.33
CA ASP A 35 17.39 -32.53 0.12
C ASP A 35 15.95 -33.02 -0.15
N ILE A 36 15.78 -34.34 -0.30
CA ILE A 36 14.47 -34.95 -0.58
C ILE A 36 13.44 -34.66 0.53
N ALA A 37 13.89 -34.60 1.80
CA ALA A 37 13.03 -34.29 2.94
C ALA A 37 12.42 -32.88 2.86
N TRP A 38 13.10 -31.95 2.19
CA TRP A 38 12.56 -30.61 1.95
C TRP A 38 11.46 -30.62 0.88
N PHE A 39 11.59 -31.46 -0.15
CA PHE A 39 10.58 -31.64 -1.19
C PHE A 39 9.31 -32.33 -0.65
N ASP A 40 9.42 -33.20 0.34
CA ASP A 40 8.24 -33.80 0.98
C ASP A 40 7.38 -32.77 1.73
N THR A 41 8.00 -31.71 2.26
CA THR A 41 7.29 -30.61 2.94
C THR A 41 6.81 -29.50 1.99
N ASN A 42 7.38 -29.37 0.80
CA ASN A 42 7.08 -28.30 -0.15
C ASN A 42 6.60 -28.85 -1.48
N ASN A 43 5.31 -28.63 -1.79
CA ASN A 43 4.76 -29.01 -3.09
C ASN A 43 5.50 -28.27 -4.23
N SER A 44 6.02 -29.03 -5.19
CA SER A 44 6.83 -28.54 -6.30
C SER A 44 6.08 -27.52 -7.18
N GLY A 45 4.77 -27.70 -7.38
CA GLY A 45 3.94 -26.76 -8.13
C GLY A 45 3.74 -25.42 -7.43
N GLU A 46 3.55 -25.43 -6.12
CA GLU A 46 3.39 -24.21 -5.32
C GLU A 46 4.69 -23.40 -5.25
N LEU A 47 5.83 -24.08 -5.14
CA LEU A 47 7.15 -23.46 -5.12
C LEU A 47 7.46 -22.70 -6.41
N ALA A 48 7.13 -23.29 -7.57
CA ALA A 48 7.33 -22.66 -8.87
C ALA A 48 6.49 -21.37 -8.99
N THR A 49 5.21 -21.43 -8.62
CA THR A 49 4.33 -20.26 -8.62
C THR A 49 4.83 -19.18 -7.67
N LYS A 50 5.19 -19.55 -6.43
CA LYS A 50 5.78 -18.60 -5.46
C LYS A 50 7.04 -17.93 -6.00
N LEU A 51 7.90 -18.66 -6.71
CA LEU A 51 9.08 -18.06 -7.34
C LEU A 51 8.68 -17.02 -8.39
N PHE A 52 7.75 -17.37 -9.29
CA PHE A 52 7.29 -16.46 -10.33
C PHE A 52 6.69 -15.18 -9.73
N ASP A 53 5.82 -15.31 -8.73
CA ASP A 53 5.24 -14.17 -8.01
C ASP A 53 6.31 -13.28 -7.38
N ASN A 54 7.33 -13.87 -6.76
CA ASN A 54 8.43 -13.11 -6.15
C ASN A 54 9.30 -12.41 -7.21
N LEU A 55 9.56 -13.05 -8.35
CA LEU A 55 10.31 -12.45 -9.46
C LEU A 55 9.54 -11.30 -10.10
N GLU A 56 8.21 -11.43 -10.24
CA GLU A 56 7.34 -10.38 -10.75
C GLU A 56 7.32 -9.17 -9.81
N ARG A 57 7.09 -9.39 -8.51
CA ARG A 57 7.17 -8.33 -7.49
C ARG A 57 8.53 -7.63 -7.49
N PHE A 58 9.61 -8.38 -7.68
CA PHE A 58 10.95 -7.81 -7.76
C PHE A 58 11.13 -6.94 -9.02
N LYS A 59 10.60 -7.39 -10.16
CA LYS A 59 10.63 -6.65 -11.43
C LYS A 59 9.84 -5.34 -11.32
N GLU A 60 8.65 -5.37 -10.72
CA GLU A 60 7.83 -4.17 -10.46
C GLU A 60 8.49 -3.20 -9.49
N GLY A 61 9.22 -3.71 -8.49
CA GLY A 61 9.92 -2.87 -7.52
C GLY A 61 11.19 -2.22 -8.08
N THR A 62 11.89 -2.91 -8.99
CA THR A 62 13.24 -2.52 -9.43
C THR A 62 13.23 -1.79 -10.78
N GLY A 63 12.32 -2.15 -11.68
CA GLY A 63 12.29 -1.75 -13.10
C GLY A 63 12.35 -0.24 -13.36
N ASP A 64 11.21 0.41 -13.34
CA ASP A 64 11.06 1.85 -13.60
C ASP A 64 11.21 2.68 -12.31
N LYS A 65 10.81 2.12 -11.17
CA LYS A 65 10.73 2.83 -9.89
C LYS A 65 12.08 3.28 -9.35
N ILE A 66 13.14 2.49 -9.54
CA ILE A 66 14.48 2.88 -9.06
C ILE A 66 14.99 4.11 -9.84
N GLY A 67 14.79 4.12 -11.16
CA GLY A 67 15.14 5.26 -12.00
C GLY A 67 14.43 6.54 -11.53
N LEU A 68 13.12 6.45 -11.31
CA LEU A 68 12.32 7.56 -10.79
C LEU A 68 12.76 8.01 -9.40
N THR A 69 13.09 7.07 -8.52
CA THR A 69 13.53 7.38 -7.15
C THR A 69 14.83 8.17 -7.15
N ILE A 70 15.82 7.73 -7.93
CA ILE A 70 17.09 8.46 -8.09
C ILE A 70 16.86 9.85 -8.68
N GLN A 71 15.97 9.96 -9.67
CA GLN A 71 15.60 11.23 -10.27
C GLN A 71 14.99 12.20 -9.25
N TYR A 72 14.03 11.73 -8.44
CA TYR A 72 13.41 12.58 -7.43
C TYR A 72 14.39 12.98 -6.32
N ILE A 73 15.31 12.10 -5.93
CA ILE A 73 16.37 12.44 -4.98
C ILE A 73 17.28 13.53 -5.57
N ALA A 74 17.74 13.36 -6.81
CA ALA A 74 18.58 14.34 -7.49
C ALA A 74 17.87 15.69 -7.67
N GLN A 75 16.59 15.67 -8.06
CA GLN A 75 15.78 16.87 -8.20
C GLN A 75 15.55 17.58 -6.86
N SER A 76 15.32 16.82 -5.79
CA SER A 76 15.18 17.38 -4.45
C SER A 76 16.47 18.04 -3.98
N LEU A 77 17.61 17.36 -4.10
CA LEU A 77 18.92 17.89 -3.70
C LEU A 77 19.31 19.11 -4.55
N GLY A 78 19.12 19.04 -5.87
CA GLY A 78 19.37 20.16 -6.77
C GLY A 78 18.49 21.37 -6.47
N GLY A 79 17.20 21.15 -6.21
CA GLY A 79 16.26 22.18 -5.81
C GLY A 79 16.65 22.87 -4.49
N PHE A 80 17.04 22.08 -3.48
CA PHE A 80 17.53 22.64 -2.21
C PHE A 80 18.82 23.43 -2.38
N ALA A 81 19.79 22.90 -3.15
CA ALA A 81 21.05 23.59 -3.39
C ALA A 81 20.84 24.96 -4.04
N ILE A 82 20.01 25.04 -5.09
CA ILE A 82 19.69 26.32 -5.76
C ILE A 82 18.94 27.25 -4.80
N ALA A 83 17.99 26.73 -4.02
CA ALA A 83 17.21 27.55 -3.10
C ALA A 83 18.07 28.19 -2.00
N PHE A 84 19.08 27.48 -1.47
CA PHE A 84 20.01 28.04 -0.48
C PHE A 84 20.88 29.17 -1.04
N VAL A 85 21.23 29.14 -2.33
CA VAL A 85 22.04 30.17 -2.98
C VAL A 85 21.30 31.50 -3.09
N PHE A 86 20.00 31.50 -3.39
CA PHE A 86 19.23 32.74 -3.57
C PHE A 86 18.89 33.44 -2.25
N SER A 87 18.38 32.71 -1.25
CA SER A 87 17.93 33.32 0.01
C SER A 87 17.76 32.28 1.11
N TRP A 88 18.76 32.17 1.99
CA TRP A 88 18.77 31.22 3.10
C TRP A 88 17.65 31.43 4.14
N LYS A 89 17.10 32.65 4.24
CA LYS A 89 16.03 32.96 5.20
C LYS A 89 14.67 32.36 4.79
N LEU A 90 14.35 32.38 3.49
CA LEU A 90 13.08 31.84 2.98
C LEU A 90 13.10 30.31 2.95
N THR A 91 14.26 29.72 2.65
CA THR A 91 14.40 28.26 2.58
C THR A 91 14.26 27.58 3.92
N LEU A 92 14.75 28.16 5.01
CA LEU A 92 14.57 27.62 6.37
C LEU A 92 13.09 27.49 6.76
N ILE A 93 12.26 28.47 6.40
CA ILE A 93 10.82 28.44 6.67
C ILE A 93 10.15 27.30 5.89
N MET A 94 10.46 27.19 4.59
CA MET A 94 9.92 26.11 3.74
C MET A 94 10.38 24.73 4.20
N MET A 95 11.65 24.60 4.60
CA MET A 95 12.23 23.35 5.08
C MET A 95 11.62 22.90 6.42
N SER A 96 11.07 23.80 7.24
CA SER A 96 10.29 23.43 8.43
C SER A 96 8.87 23.01 8.10
N LEU A 97 8.27 23.55 7.03
CA LEU A 97 6.90 23.25 6.64
C LEU A 97 6.77 21.87 5.97
N THR A 98 7.75 21.48 5.14
CA THR A 98 7.77 20.18 4.46
C THR A 98 7.70 18.97 5.41
N PRO A 99 8.54 18.82 6.45
CA PRO A 99 8.47 17.71 7.38
C PRO A 99 7.18 17.74 8.21
N PHE A 100 6.66 18.93 8.55
CA PHE A 100 5.38 19.04 9.25
C PHE A 100 4.23 18.43 8.43
N MET A 101 4.17 18.76 7.13
CA MET A 101 3.19 18.17 6.21
C MET A 101 3.36 16.65 6.07
N ILE A 102 4.59 16.15 5.99
CA ILE A 102 4.88 14.71 5.91
C ILE A 102 4.42 14.00 7.19
N VAL A 103 4.68 14.56 8.36
CA VAL A 103 4.25 13.98 9.65
C VAL A 103 2.73 13.90 9.71
N CYS A 104 2.01 15.00 9.42
CA CYS A 104 0.54 14.99 9.38
C CYS A 104 -0.01 13.97 8.37
N GLY A 105 0.56 13.91 7.15
CA GLY A 105 0.16 12.94 6.13
C GLY A 105 0.40 11.49 6.56
N SER A 106 1.57 11.20 7.14
CA SER A 106 1.92 9.87 7.62
C SER A 106 1.02 9.42 8.77
N PHE A 107 0.61 10.35 9.64
CA PHE A 107 -0.31 10.06 10.73
C PHE A 107 -1.69 9.69 10.17
N MET A 108 -2.24 10.47 9.25
CA MET A 108 -3.52 10.14 8.58
C MET A 108 -3.45 8.79 7.87
N ALA A 109 -2.38 8.51 7.13
CA ALA A 109 -2.20 7.24 6.42
C ALA A 109 -2.13 6.04 7.38
N LYS A 110 -1.41 6.17 8.51
CA LYS A 110 -1.36 5.12 9.54
C LYS A 110 -2.72 4.86 10.16
N ARG A 111 -3.50 5.91 10.44
CA ARG A 111 -4.84 5.79 11.01
C ARG A 111 -5.79 5.11 10.02
N ALA A 112 -5.78 5.52 8.76
CA ALA A 112 -6.56 4.87 7.70
C ALA A 112 -6.23 3.37 7.58
N ALA A 113 -4.94 3.02 7.60
CA ALA A 113 -4.51 1.62 7.51
C ALA A 113 -4.93 0.77 8.73
N LEU A 114 -5.07 1.37 9.92
CA LEU A 114 -5.57 0.66 11.10
C LEU A 114 -7.07 0.38 10.98
N VAL A 115 -7.83 1.39 10.56
CA VAL A 115 -9.28 1.27 10.32
C VAL A 115 -9.56 0.16 9.30
N THR A 116 -8.90 0.19 8.15
CA THR A 116 -9.09 -0.84 7.11
C THR A 116 -8.78 -2.26 7.61
N LYS A 117 -7.81 -2.42 8.52
CA LYS A 117 -7.51 -3.74 9.12
C LYS A 117 -8.60 -4.21 10.07
N GLU A 118 -9.20 -3.30 10.82
CA GLU A 118 -10.32 -3.61 11.73
C GLU A 118 -11.58 -3.94 10.93
N GLU A 119 -11.88 -3.17 9.88
CA GLU A 119 -12.98 -3.43 8.96
C GLU A 119 -12.82 -4.83 8.33
N ALA A 120 -11.64 -5.13 7.77
CA ALA A 120 -11.38 -6.43 7.13
C ALA A 120 -11.60 -7.61 8.08
N LYS A 121 -11.28 -7.46 9.38
CA LYS A 121 -11.53 -8.51 10.38
C LYS A 121 -13.02 -8.75 10.60
N LYS A 122 -13.82 -7.70 10.69
CA LYS A 122 -15.28 -7.81 10.86
C LYS A 122 -15.96 -8.39 9.63
N TYR A 123 -15.50 -7.99 8.44
CA TYR A 123 -15.96 -8.60 7.19
C TYR A 123 -15.59 -10.09 7.11
N ALA A 124 -14.43 -10.49 7.60
CA ALA A 124 -14.06 -11.90 7.67
C ALA A 124 -14.97 -12.71 8.60
N GLU A 125 -15.42 -12.13 9.73
CA GLU A 125 -16.38 -12.78 10.63
C GLU A 125 -17.77 -12.93 9.99
N ALA A 126 -18.27 -11.90 9.31
CA ALA A 126 -19.51 -12.00 8.51
C ALA A 126 -19.40 -13.05 7.39
N GLY A 127 -18.22 -13.14 6.75
CA GLY A 127 -17.91 -14.15 5.75
C GLY A 127 -17.98 -15.57 6.31
N LYS A 128 -17.42 -15.80 7.51
CA LYS A 128 -17.49 -17.10 8.19
C LYS A 128 -18.92 -17.54 8.49
N ILE A 129 -19.77 -16.62 8.96
CA ILE A 129 -21.18 -16.92 9.24
C ILE A 129 -21.91 -17.34 7.94
N ALA A 130 -21.65 -16.64 6.84
CA ALA A 130 -22.22 -17.02 5.55
C ALA A 130 -21.70 -18.38 5.06
N GLU A 131 -20.40 -18.64 5.21
CA GLU A 131 -19.79 -19.91 4.82
C GLU A 131 -20.33 -21.10 5.62
N GLU A 132 -20.56 -20.93 6.93
CA GLU A 132 -21.18 -21.94 7.79
C GLU A 132 -22.61 -22.25 7.35
N ALA A 133 -23.43 -21.23 7.10
CA ALA A 133 -24.81 -21.38 6.64
C ALA A 133 -24.90 -22.05 5.26
N LEU A 134 -24.00 -21.69 4.34
CA LEU A 134 -23.95 -22.28 2.99
C LEU A 134 -23.47 -23.74 3.03
N THR A 135 -22.46 -24.05 3.85
CA THR A 135 -21.96 -25.42 4.02
C THR A 135 -23.01 -26.34 4.64
N SER A 136 -23.81 -25.82 5.56
CA SER A 136 -24.89 -26.53 6.26
C SER A 136 -26.28 -26.34 5.65
N MET A 137 -26.38 -25.94 4.38
CA MET A 137 -27.66 -25.56 3.76
C MET A 137 -28.74 -26.66 3.83
N LYS A 138 -28.36 -27.94 3.74
CA LYS A 138 -29.31 -29.07 3.87
C LYS A 138 -29.98 -29.12 5.24
N THR A 139 -29.25 -28.81 6.32
CA THR A 139 -29.82 -28.77 7.67
C THR A 139 -30.65 -27.52 7.89
N VAL A 140 -30.21 -26.37 7.35
CA VAL A 140 -30.97 -25.11 7.43
C VAL A 140 -32.35 -25.25 6.76
N ILE A 141 -32.42 -25.92 5.61
CA ILE A 141 -33.69 -26.20 4.91
C ILE A 141 -34.53 -27.22 5.69
N ALA A 142 -33.92 -28.28 6.22
CA ALA A 142 -34.64 -29.31 6.98
C ALA A 142 -35.32 -28.76 8.25
N PHE A 143 -34.73 -27.75 8.89
CA PHE A 143 -35.29 -27.08 10.07
C PHE A 143 -36.03 -25.77 9.74
N ASN A 144 -36.17 -25.40 8.47
CA ASN A 144 -36.78 -24.14 8.01
C ASN A 144 -36.16 -22.89 8.69
N GLY A 145 -34.85 -22.93 8.97
CA GLY A 145 -34.11 -21.92 9.73
C GLY A 145 -33.58 -20.74 8.92
N GLN A 146 -34.09 -20.52 7.70
CA GLN A 146 -33.53 -19.57 6.74
C GLN A 146 -33.62 -18.11 7.23
N GLN A 147 -34.71 -17.76 7.92
CA GLN A 147 -34.89 -16.40 8.44
C GLN A 147 -33.89 -16.06 9.56
N TYR A 148 -33.59 -17.04 10.41
CA TYR A 148 -32.63 -16.87 11.51
C TYR A 148 -31.21 -16.60 10.99
N GLU A 149 -30.74 -17.38 10.00
CA GLU A 149 -29.41 -17.16 9.42
C GLU A 149 -29.32 -15.86 8.62
N CYS A 150 -30.40 -15.44 7.95
CA CYS A 150 -30.46 -14.11 7.31
C CYS A 150 -30.37 -12.96 8.31
N GLU A 151 -31.07 -13.08 9.45
CA GLU A 151 -31.01 -12.06 10.52
C GLU A 151 -29.62 -12.02 11.17
N ARG A 152 -29.04 -13.20 11.45
CA ARG A 152 -27.67 -13.34 11.97
C ARG A 152 -26.63 -12.69 11.05
N TRP A 153 -26.73 -12.91 9.74
CA TRP A 153 -25.83 -12.29 8.77
C TRP A 153 -26.06 -10.78 8.64
N GLY A 154 -27.30 -10.29 8.71
CA GLY A 154 -27.61 -8.85 8.60
C GLY A 154 -27.11 -7.99 9.76
N ILE A 155 -27.00 -8.57 10.96
CA ILE A 155 -26.55 -7.87 12.17
C ILE A 155 -25.05 -7.50 12.11
N VAL A 156 -24.20 -8.35 11.53
CA VAL A 156 -22.73 -8.15 11.57
C VAL A 156 -22.27 -6.95 10.72
N PRO A 157 -22.72 -6.76 9.47
CA PRO A 157 -22.44 -5.54 8.69
C PRO A 157 -22.96 -4.27 9.37
N PHE A 158 -24.13 -4.34 10.03
CA PHE A 158 -24.71 -3.21 10.76
C PHE A 158 -23.86 -2.82 11.97
N LEU A 159 -23.36 -3.80 12.75
CA LEU A 159 -22.42 -3.56 13.85
C LEU A 159 -21.07 -3.03 13.36
N CYS A 160 -20.60 -3.48 12.19
CA CYS A 160 -19.41 -2.94 11.55
C CYS A 160 -19.59 -1.45 11.24
N PHE A 161 -20.71 -1.08 10.60
CA PHE A 161 -21.04 0.32 10.30
C PHE A 161 -21.22 1.16 11.56
N SER A 162 -21.86 0.63 12.60
CA SER A 162 -22.04 1.32 13.88
C SER A 162 -20.69 1.62 14.55
N GLN A 163 -19.76 0.67 14.54
CA GLN A 163 -18.43 0.90 15.11
C GLN A 163 -17.59 1.85 14.25
N GLU A 164 -17.73 1.81 12.92
CA GLU A 164 -17.07 2.75 12.01
C GLU A 164 -17.53 4.18 12.35
N LEU A 165 -18.85 4.38 12.49
CA LEU A 165 -19.41 5.65 12.96
C LEU A 165 -18.91 6.01 14.37
N LEU A 166 -18.79 5.07 15.30
CA LEU A 166 -18.28 5.31 16.64
C LEU A 166 -16.78 5.70 16.63
N ASN A 167 -15.97 5.06 15.80
CA ASN A 167 -14.57 5.38 15.59
C ASN A 167 -14.41 6.78 14.97
N LEU A 168 -15.25 7.13 13.99
CA LEU A 168 -15.28 8.46 13.37
C LEU A 168 -15.76 9.53 14.36
N VAL A 169 -16.76 9.27 15.19
CA VAL A 169 -17.28 10.20 16.22
C VAL A 169 -16.31 10.37 17.39
N ASN A 170 -15.63 9.31 17.82
CA ASN A 170 -14.67 9.35 18.92
C ASN A 170 -13.33 9.98 18.48
N ASN A 171 -13.04 10.00 17.18
CA ASN A 171 -11.93 10.74 16.59
C ASN A 171 -12.25 12.25 16.46
N LYS A 172 -12.46 12.93 17.61
CA LYS A 172 -12.57 14.40 17.70
C LYS A 172 -11.33 15.16 17.19
N GLU A 173 -10.26 14.47 16.81
CA GLU A 173 -9.00 15.05 16.38
C GLU A 173 -9.04 15.61 14.95
N GLU A 174 -10.09 15.32 14.17
CA GLU A 174 -10.25 15.87 12.82
C GLU A 174 -10.44 17.39 12.77
N ARG A 175 -10.92 18.02 13.85
CA ARG A 175 -10.98 19.49 13.94
C ARG A 175 -9.61 20.17 14.00
N LYS A 176 -8.52 19.44 14.31
CA LYS A 176 -7.17 20.03 14.35
C LYS A 176 -6.50 20.10 12.97
N TYR A 177 -6.94 19.30 11.98
CA TYR A 177 -6.41 19.37 10.60
C TYR A 177 -6.93 20.56 9.78
N CYS A 178 -7.76 21.43 10.37
CA CYS A 178 -8.13 22.71 9.79
C CYS A 178 -6.88 23.58 9.45
N CYS A 179 -5.76 23.35 10.14
CA CYS A 179 -4.49 24.00 9.85
C CYS A 179 -3.93 23.61 8.46
N CYS A 180 -4.11 22.36 8.03
CA CYS A 180 -3.73 21.89 6.67
C CYS A 180 -4.61 22.48 5.57
N LYS A 181 -5.88 22.75 5.88
CA LYS A 181 -6.83 23.37 4.94
C LYS A 181 -6.52 24.85 4.72
N LEU A 182 -6.02 25.55 5.74
CA LEU A 182 -5.50 26.91 5.61
C LEU A 182 -4.21 26.97 4.79
N THR A 183 -3.26 26.04 4.95
CA THR A 183 -2.05 26.00 4.10
C THR A 183 -2.36 25.72 2.64
N TRP A 184 -3.36 24.88 2.33
CA TRP A 184 -3.81 24.65 0.96
C TRP A 184 -4.46 25.88 0.31
N ILE A 185 -5.21 26.68 1.09
CA ILE A 185 -5.79 27.96 0.65
C ILE A 185 -4.72 29.05 0.47
N VAL A 186 -3.70 29.09 1.33
CA VAL A 186 -2.57 30.03 1.19
C VAL A 186 -1.71 29.67 -0.04
N TRP A 187 -1.50 28.38 -0.30
CA TRP A 187 -0.69 27.91 -1.42
C TRP A 187 -1.41 28.01 -2.79
N SER A 188 -2.74 27.86 -2.82
CA SER A 188 -3.54 28.12 -4.03
C SER A 188 -3.58 29.61 -4.39
N ARG A 189 -3.51 30.51 -3.40
CA ARG A 189 -3.36 31.96 -3.64
C ARG A 189 -1.95 32.39 -4.06
N LEU A 190 -0.89 31.69 -3.61
CA LEU A 190 0.49 32.02 -4.02
C LEU A 190 0.81 31.62 -5.48
N ARG A 191 0.15 30.59 -6.03
CA ARG A 191 0.34 30.19 -7.44
C ARG A 191 -0.27 31.15 -8.46
N VAL A 192 -1.06 32.14 -8.01
CA VAL A 192 -1.65 33.18 -8.88
C VAL A 192 -0.76 34.44 -8.94
N PHE A 193 0.30 34.52 -8.14
CA PHE A 193 1.18 35.70 -8.03
C PHE A 193 2.61 35.49 -8.56
N ALA A 194 2.88 34.38 -9.24
CA ALA A 194 4.12 34.10 -9.98
C ALA A 194 3.77 33.71 -11.42
#